data_AF-A0A8S3CND4-F1
#
_entry.id   AF-A0A8S3CND4-F1
#
_cell.length_a   1.000
_cell.length_b   1.000
_cell.length_c   1.000
_cell.angle_alpha   90.00
_cell.angle_beta   90.00
_cell.angle_gamma   90.00
#
_symmetry.space_group_name_H-M   'P 1'
#
loop_
_entity.id
_entity.type
_entity.pdbx_description
1 polymer ?
#
loop_
_entity_poly.entity_id
_entity_poly.type
_entity_poly.pdbx_seq_one_letter_code
_entity_poly.pdbx_strand_id
1 'polypeptide(L)' 'MNGHRWEQFIIDYLPKLKIFRFWMFFIADTEEEVNEIIDSYRTPFWLIHHQWFIRCHWALTDDKIMVYLHT' A
#
# COMPACT_ATOMS: atom_id res chain seq x y z
N MET A 1 -1.35 6.58 4.18
CA MET A 1 -0.68 6.99 2.91
C MET A 1 -1.05 5.95 1.86
N ASN A 2 -1.64 6.35 0.73
CA ASN A 2 -2.13 5.43 -0.31
C ASN A 2 -1.09 5.24 -1.43
N GLY A 3 -1.33 4.27 -2.31
CA GLY A 3 -0.39 3.88 -3.37
C GLY A 3 -0.12 4.98 -4.38
N HIS A 4 -1.10 5.83 -4.71
CA HIS A 4 -0.89 6.97 -5.59
C HIS A 4 0.11 8.00 -5.03
N ARG A 5 0.04 8.30 -3.72
CA ARG A 5 1.00 9.21 -3.09
C ARG A 5 2.41 8.63 -3.07
N TRP A 6 2.54 7.33 -2.80
CA TRP A 6 3.83 6.66 -2.85
C TRP A 6 4.41 6.60 -4.27
N GLU A 7 3.56 6.31 -5.26
CA GLU A 7 3.93 6.33 -6.68
C GLU A 7 4.50 7.69 -7.08
N GLN A 8 3.76 8.78 -6.79
CA GLN A 8 4.22 10.14 -7.08
C GLN A 8 5.53 10.46 -6.35
N PHE A 9 5.63 10.12 -5.06
CA PHE A 9 6.84 10.36 -4.28
C PHE A 9 8.07 9.64 -4.85
N ILE A 10 7.91 8.39 -5.29
CA ILE A 10 9.02 7.61 -5.86
C ILE A 10 9.44 8.20 -7.21
N ILE A 11 8.48 8.60 -8.04
CA ILE A 11 8.75 9.25 -9.33
C ILE A 11 9.53 10.56 -9.13
N ASP A 12 9.09 11.39 -8.18
CA ASP A 12 9.64 12.73 -7.98
C ASP A 12 11.01 12.71 -7.30
N TYR A 13 11.19 11.86 -6.29
CA TYR A 13 12.34 11.94 -5.39
C TYR A 13 13.29 10.74 -5.50
N LEU A 14 12.81 9.59 -5.97
CA LEU A 14 13.57 8.33 -6.01
C LEU A 14 13.54 7.63 -7.39
N PRO A 15 13.78 8.34 -8.52
CA PRO A 15 13.58 7.78 -9.86
C PRO A 15 14.50 6.60 -10.22
N LYS A 16 15.55 6.35 -9.42
CA LYS A 16 16.49 5.24 -9.61
C LYS A 16 16.30 4.11 -8.60
N LEU A 17 15.22 4.15 -7.82
CA LEU A 17 14.93 3.13 -6.81
C LEU A 17 14.68 1.77 -7.48
N LYS A 18 15.50 0.78 -7.13
CA LYS A 18 15.37 -0.59 -7.66
C LYS A 18 14.62 -1.53 -6.72
N ILE A 19 14.75 -1.31 -5.43
CA ILE A 19 14.16 -2.15 -4.38
C ILE A 19 13.34 -1.24 -3.48
N PHE A 20 12.05 -1.54 -3.38
CA PHE A 20 11.15 -0.86 -2.46
C PHE A 20 10.70 -1.85 -1.39
N ARG A 21 11.12 -1.60 -0.15
CA ARG A 21 10.73 -2.39 1.03
C ARG A 21 10.16 -1.45 2.06
N PHE A 22 8.93 -1.69 2.46
CA PHE A 22 8.31 -0.96 3.55
C PHE A 22 7.45 -1.86 4.42
N TRP A 23 7.13 -1.35 5.59
CA TRP A 23 6.13 -1.91 6.49
C TRP A 23 5.29 -0.75 7.03
N MET A 24 3.97 -0.83 6.87
CA MET A 24 3.03 0.19 7.32
C MET A 24 1.91 -0.46 8.12
N PHE A 25 1.45 0.27 9.13
CA PHE A 25 0.31 -0.08 9.97
C PHE A 25 -0.69 1.08 9.97
N PHE A 26 -1.97 0.75 9.87
CA PHE A 26 -3.06 1.69 10.10
C PHE A 26 -4.31 0.97 10.61
N ILE A 27 -5.24 1.76 11.13
CA ILE A 27 -6.55 1.31 11.57
C ILE A 27 -7.56 1.80 10.52
N ALA A 28 -8.43 0.89 10.08
CA ALA A 28 -9.56 1.18 9.23
C ALA A 28 -10.86 0.89 10.00
N ASP A 29 -11.89 1.69 9.74
CA ASP A 29 -13.20 1.55 10.36
C ASP A 29 -14.10 0.61 9.54
N THR A 30 -13.87 0.49 8.22
CA THR A 30 -14.63 -0.41 7.33
C THR A 30 -13.76 -1.20 6.38
N GLU A 31 -14.29 -2.32 5.87
CA GLU A 31 -13.61 -3.11 4.84
C GLU A 31 -13.48 -2.32 3.52
N GLU A 32 -14.42 -1.43 3.19
CA GLU A 32 -14.28 -0.53 2.05
C GLU A 32 -13.01 0.33 2.14
N GLU A 33 -12.69 0.90 3.30
CA GLU A 33 -11.46 1.69 3.47
C GLU A 33 -10.20 0.86 3.23
N VAL A 34 -10.21 -0.41 3.65
CA VAL A 34 -9.12 -1.36 3.39
C VAL A 34 -8.98 -1.60 1.89
N ASN A 35 -10.10 -1.85 1.21
CA ASN A 35 -10.13 -2.12 -0.23
C ASN A 35 -9.69 -0.90 -1.04
N GLU A 36 -10.13 0.31 -0.69
CA GLU A 36 -9.68 1.55 -1.32
C GLU A 36 -8.17 1.73 -1.22
N ILE A 37 -7.59 1.41 -0.05
CA ILE A 37 -6.15 1.47 0.13
C ILE A 37 -5.46 0.41 -0.72
N ILE A 38 -5.92 -0.84 -0.73
CA ILE A 38 -5.32 -1.90 -1.56
C ILE A 38 -5.40 -1.54 -3.06
N ASP A 39 -6.55 -1.06 -3.52
CA ASP A 39 -6.78 -0.71 -4.92
C ASP A 39 -5.87 0.44 -5.38
N SER A 40 -5.54 1.36 -4.49
CA SER A 40 -4.56 2.43 -4.80
C SER A 40 -3.15 1.90 -5.13
N TYR A 41 -2.81 0.65 -4.78
CA TYR A 41 -1.55 -0.01 -5.14
C TYR A 41 -1.69 -0.97 -6.35
N ARG A 42 -2.85 -1.05 -6.99
CA ARG A 42 -3.08 -1.91 -8.17
C ARG A 42 -2.82 -1.21 -9.51
N THR A 43 -2.03 -0.14 -9.51
CA THR A 43 -1.67 0.57 -10.75
C THR A 43 -0.59 -0.17 -11.54
N PRO A 44 -0.46 0.08 -12.86
CA PRO A 44 0.63 -0.48 -13.68
C PRO A 44 2.02 -0.18 -13.14
N PHE A 45 2.20 0.95 -12.46
CA PHE A 45 3.45 1.30 -11.79
C PHE A 45 3.88 0.19 -10.80
N TRP A 46 2.99 -0.18 -9.90
CA TRP A 46 3.25 -1.21 -8.89
C TRP A 46 3.35 -2.62 -9.50
N LEU A 47 2.39 -2.98 -10.34
CA LEU A 47 2.20 -4.38 -10.78
C LEU A 47 3.05 -4.77 -11.99
N ILE A 48 3.26 -3.86 -12.94
CA ILE A 48 3.89 -4.16 -14.23
C ILE A 48 5.31 -3.58 -14.29
N HIS A 49 5.47 -2.29 -13.99
CA HIS A 49 6.75 -1.60 -14.17
C HIS A 49 7.77 -1.98 -13.10
N HIS A 50 7.34 -2.04 -11.84
CA HIS A 50 8.23 -2.28 -10.71
C HIS A 50 8.09 -3.68 -10.10
N GLN A 51 6.94 -4.34 -10.27
CA GLN A 51 6.63 -5.63 -9.66
C GLN A 51 6.81 -5.62 -8.12
N TRP A 52 6.56 -4.47 -7.49
CA TRP A 52 6.59 -4.32 -6.03
C TRP A 52 5.23 -4.69 -5.48
N PHE A 53 4.99 -5.99 -5.34
CA PHE A 53 3.70 -6.52 -4.89
C PHE A 53 3.42 -6.18 -3.43
N ILE A 54 2.37 -5.41 -3.19
CA ILE A 54 1.91 -5.12 -1.84
C ILE A 54 1.17 -6.34 -1.27
N ARG A 55 1.56 -6.73 -0.08
CA ARG A 55 0.88 -7.73 0.74
C ARG A 55 0.11 -7.02 1.85
N CYS A 56 -1.15 -7.40 2.00
CA CYS A 56 -2.03 -6.90 3.05
C CYS A 56 -2.39 -8.03 4.01
N HIS A 57 -2.20 -7.79 5.30
CA HIS A 57 -2.75 -8.60 6.39
C HIS A 57 -3.65 -7.72 7.22
N TRP A 58 -4.81 -8.23 7.60
CA TRP A 58 -5.69 -7.51 8.49
C TRP A 58 -6.34 -8.42 9.52
N ALA A 59 -6.70 -7.85 10.66
CA ALA A 59 -7.37 -8.52 11.76
C ALA A 59 -8.45 -7.61 12.35
N LEU A 60 -9.53 -8.22 12.85
CA LEU A 60 -10.60 -7.53 13.55
C LEU A 60 -10.29 -7.51 15.06
N THR A 61 -10.34 -6.33 15.65
CA THR A 61 -10.13 -6.10 17.09
C THR A 61 -11.05 -4.98 17.57
N ASP A 62 -11.91 -5.25 18.55
CA ASP A 62 -12.79 -4.26 19.19
C ASP A 62 -13.49 -3.33 18.19
N ASP A 63 -14.20 -3.92 17.21
CA ASP A 63 -14.92 -3.27 16.12
C ASP A 63 -14.07 -2.43 15.13
N LYS A 64 -12.75 -2.57 15.18
CA LYS A 64 -11.82 -1.93 14.22
C LYS A 64 -11.05 -2.96 13.41
N ILE A 65 -10.62 -2.56 12.23
CA ILE A 65 -9.75 -3.35 11.36
C ILE A 65 -8.32 -2.85 11.51
N MET A 66 -7.46 -3.67 12.10
CA MET A 66 -6.01 -3.46 12.11
C MET A 66 -5.43 -3.94 10.79
N VAL A 67 -4.78 -3.05 10.02
CA VAL A 67 -4.23 -3.36 8.71
C VAL A 67 -2.71 -3.20 8.69
N TYR A 68 -2.03 -4.18 8.11
CA TYR A 68 -0.59 -4.23 7.89
C TYR A 68 -0.30 -4.37 6.40
N LEU A 69 0.46 -3.43 5.85
CA LEU A 69 0.93 -3.46 4.47
C LEU A 69 2.44 -3.62 4.41
N HIS A 70 2.93 -4.44 3.49
CA HIS A 70 4.37 -4.58 3.22
C HIS A 70 4.65 -5.04 1.79
N THR A 71 5.90 -4.89 1.35
CA THR A 71 6.43 -5.41 0.08
C THR A 71 7.45 -6.52 0.26
#